data_AF-A0A2T6N322-F1
#
_entry.id   AF-A0A2T6N322-F1
#
_cell.length_a   1.000
_cell.length_b   1.000
_cell.length_c   1.000
_cell.angle_alpha   90.00
_cell.angle_beta   90.00
_cell.angle_gamma   90.00
#
_symmetry.space_group_name_H-M   'P 1'
#
loop_
_entity.id
_entity.type
_entity.pdbx_description
1 polymer ?
#
loop_
_entity_poly.entity_id
_entity_poly.type
_entity_poly.pdbx_seq_one_letter_code
_entity_poly.pdbx_strand_id
1 'polypeptide(L)'
;MAHLIRRRGMRNPGSRQFGKYRISQPDDALELEADRVADEVLRMPDLAGVNALPQMPAQQYKCAACEAGGAPCPACSLARASAVAPQPGVQLQRQSAGEEEETAPPATPAPSLDQPANIRNLQAHLNLAGAGLDVNGVFDNATIQALEAWQGNKSIPSTGVVDPATMDVILAEMVGFGMQEFAIPLVADAEGLDLSDVVAMRVAWTWETAWPESIDSGIHIDWEGPLREMWVAPWALNSYASLVKVLRRGLSVHQPPPTAAPIRSILTPNAERDAIDQIGRRLADPIAIAALRSIVNATPGSAIDPELVHRLADMQPLGSSNGQLDDATLDFIVTKHRKGRENSVLRLVMDAFDLGSDALVAVMFENKNLRGRKEALAMEFSSDPKKPTVGATPSILYIGPYAFRSLAALVQTIMHELVHVELSAQGINQGSPGTPSRRLHEFLGEATELLGAPQHDAEETLLQDGKRALKYWNLMTRHDRSEQWEMFKEVRRVVLAAYPDIPPSHNLHSRAEKIKNDYEAVMGP
;
A
#
# COMPACT_ATOMS: atom_id res chain seq x y z
N MET A 1 4.09 6.14 16.34
CA MET A 1 5.07 6.84 15.47
C MET A 1 6.54 6.62 15.86
N ALA A 2 6.99 6.89 17.09
CA ALA A 2 8.38 6.59 17.50
C ALA A 2 8.78 5.11 17.29
N HIS A 3 7.82 4.18 17.43
CA HIS A 3 8.00 2.78 17.07
C HIS A 3 8.15 2.56 15.55
N LEU A 4 7.47 3.35 14.72
CA LEU A 4 7.47 3.25 13.26
C LEU A 4 8.78 3.80 12.67
N ILE A 5 9.25 4.94 13.20
CA ILE A 5 10.59 5.48 12.96
C ILE A 5 11.68 4.53 13.50
N ARG A 6 11.48 3.83 14.62
CA ARG A 6 12.43 2.80 15.09
C ARG A 6 12.38 1.50 14.28
N ARG A 7 11.23 1.10 13.75
CA ARG A 7 11.08 -0.08 12.88
C ARG A 7 11.75 0.18 11.52
N ARG A 8 11.66 1.41 11.02
CA ARG A 8 12.25 1.87 9.76
C ARG A 8 13.62 2.54 9.88
N GLY A 9 14.08 2.79 11.11
CA GLY A 9 15.43 3.26 11.39
C GLY A 9 16.37 2.23 10.81
N MET A 10 16.95 2.58 9.66
CA MET A 10 17.59 1.66 8.73
C MET A 10 18.43 0.66 9.49
N ARG A 11 18.31 -0.63 9.13
CA ARG A 11 19.24 -1.67 9.55
C ARG A 11 20.64 -1.10 9.37
N ASN A 12 21.29 -0.73 10.47
CA ASN A 12 22.67 -0.30 10.43
C ASN A 12 23.43 -1.50 9.86
N PRO A 13 24.10 -1.42 8.69
CA PRO A 13 24.71 -2.59 8.06
C PRO A 13 25.83 -3.23 8.90
N GLY A 14 26.14 -2.68 10.09
CA GLY A 14 27.02 -3.27 11.09
C GLY A 14 26.40 -3.63 12.46
N SER A 15 25.08 -3.51 12.69
CA SER A 15 24.50 -3.87 14.01
C SER A 15 23.99 -5.33 14.03
N ARG A 16 24.40 -6.04 15.09
CA ARG A 16 24.18 -7.48 15.32
C ARG A 16 22.72 -7.92 15.12
N GLN A 17 22.57 -8.94 14.28
CA GLN A 17 21.56 -10.00 14.26
C GLN A 17 20.42 -9.88 15.29
N PHE A 18 19.21 -9.57 14.83
CA PHE A 18 18.03 -10.22 15.41
C PHE A 18 17.93 -11.59 14.76
N GLY A 19 18.28 -12.62 15.53
CA GLY A 19 17.98 -14.00 15.13
C GLY A 19 16.48 -14.12 14.86
N LYS A 20 16.13 -14.83 13.78
CA LYS A 20 14.82 -15.47 13.64
C LYS A 20 14.40 -16.01 15.00
N TYR A 21 13.18 -15.73 15.45
CA TYR A 21 12.62 -16.27 16.69
C TYR A 21 13.03 -17.74 16.81
N ARG A 22 13.96 -18.03 17.72
CA ARG A 22 14.21 -19.41 18.11
C ARG A 22 12.93 -19.82 18.82
N ILE A 23 12.29 -20.86 18.32
CA ILE A 23 11.33 -21.64 19.10
C ILE A 23 12.04 -21.90 20.43
N SER A 24 11.38 -21.54 21.54
CA SER A 24 11.87 -21.79 22.89
C SER A 24 12.31 -23.25 22.97
N GLN A 25 13.50 -23.49 23.52
CA GLN A 25 13.92 -24.86 23.77
C GLN A 25 13.07 -25.38 24.93
N PRO A 26 12.69 -26.68 24.94
CA PRO A 26 12.07 -27.31 26.09
C PRO A 26 12.82 -26.93 27.38
N ASP A 27 12.10 -26.45 28.39
CA ASP A 27 12.56 -26.00 29.71
C ASP A 27 13.21 -24.60 29.78
N ASP A 28 13.01 -23.74 28.77
CA ASP A 28 13.47 -22.36 28.89
C ASP A 28 12.56 -21.50 29.78
N ALA A 29 13.13 -20.41 30.32
CA ALA A 29 12.43 -19.56 31.28
C ALA A 29 11.16 -18.88 30.72
N LEU A 30 11.06 -18.74 29.40
CA LEU A 30 9.90 -18.14 28.75
C LEU A 30 8.79 -19.18 28.54
N GLU A 31 9.15 -20.43 28.21
CA GLU A 31 8.23 -21.55 28.14
C GLU A 31 7.64 -21.88 29.53
N LEU A 32 8.47 -21.92 30.58
CA LEU A 32 8.01 -22.13 31.95
C LEU A 32 7.05 -21.03 32.42
N GLU A 33 7.26 -19.78 32.01
CA GLU A 33 6.33 -18.68 32.32
C GLU A 33 5.05 -18.78 31.48
N ALA A 34 5.14 -19.19 30.22
CA ALA A 34 3.97 -19.44 29.38
C ALA A 34 3.10 -20.58 29.95
N ASP A 35 3.71 -21.67 30.39
CA ASP A 35 3.03 -22.78 31.05
C ASP A 35 2.39 -22.35 32.37
N ARG A 36 3.08 -21.53 33.18
CA ARG A 36 2.52 -20.96 34.42
C ARG A 36 1.26 -20.13 34.15
N VAL A 37 1.29 -19.28 33.12
CA VAL A 37 0.15 -18.44 32.72
C VAL A 37 -1.00 -19.30 32.19
N ALA A 38 -0.71 -20.31 31.38
CA ALA A 38 -1.72 -21.25 30.89
C ALA A 38 -2.40 -21.99 32.05
N ASP A 39 -1.62 -22.47 33.03
CA ASP A 39 -2.13 -23.12 34.24
C ASP A 39 -2.98 -22.16 35.10
N GLU A 40 -2.63 -20.88 35.16
CA GLU A 40 -3.39 -19.84 35.87
C GLU A 40 -4.74 -19.55 35.19
N VAL A 41 -4.76 -19.48 33.86
CA VAL A 41 -5.98 -19.31 33.06
C VAL A 41 -6.89 -20.54 33.17
N LEU A 42 -6.34 -21.74 33.13
CA LEU A 42 -7.10 -22.99 33.26
C LEU A 42 -7.63 -23.25 34.68
N ARG A 43 -7.04 -22.60 35.69
CA ARG A 43 -7.52 -22.65 37.08
C ARG A 43 -8.44 -21.49 37.44
N MET A 44 -8.77 -20.59 36.52
CA MET A 44 -9.83 -19.62 36.77
C MET A 44 -11.13 -20.39 37.03
N PRO A 45 -11.77 -20.21 38.20
CA PRO A 45 -13.02 -20.91 38.49
C PRO A 45 -14.07 -20.47 37.46
N ASP A 46 -14.75 -21.45 36.88
CA ASP A 46 -15.94 -21.22 36.07
C ASP A 46 -16.85 -20.24 36.83
N LEU A 47 -17.24 -19.16 36.17
CA LEU A 47 -18.22 -18.19 36.65
C LEU A 47 -19.63 -18.84 36.64
N ALA A 48 -19.78 -19.97 37.32
CA ALA A 48 -21.02 -20.64 37.62
C ALA A 48 -21.74 -19.85 38.73
N GLY A 49 -22.30 -18.69 38.36
CA GLY A 49 -22.97 -17.81 39.32
C GLY A 49 -23.93 -16.78 38.73
N VAL A 50 -24.09 -16.69 37.40
CA VAL A 50 -24.99 -15.71 36.77
C VAL A 50 -26.10 -16.40 35.96
N ASN A 51 -26.88 -17.25 36.63
CA ASN A 51 -28.15 -17.75 36.12
C ASN A 51 -29.30 -16.99 36.81
N ALA A 52 -29.61 -15.80 36.30
CA ALA A 52 -30.93 -15.16 36.34
C ALA A 52 -30.84 -13.78 35.67
N LEU A 53 -30.77 -13.76 34.34
CA LEU A 53 -31.14 -12.53 33.62
C LEU A 53 -32.67 -12.43 33.63
N PRO A 54 -33.26 -11.33 34.10
CA PRO A 54 -34.70 -11.11 33.98
C PRO A 54 -35.06 -11.03 32.49
N GLN A 55 -36.09 -11.76 32.08
CA GLN A 55 -36.68 -11.63 30.74
C GLN A 55 -37.04 -10.15 30.50
N MET A 56 -36.29 -9.49 29.63
CA MET A 56 -36.69 -8.17 29.16
C MET A 56 -37.97 -8.30 28.34
N PRO A 57 -38.99 -7.47 28.61
CA PRO A 57 -40.20 -7.47 27.80
C PRO A 57 -39.84 -7.09 26.36
N ALA A 58 -40.45 -7.75 25.38
CA ALA A 58 -40.29 -7.45 23.97
C ALA A 58 -40.74 -6.00 23.70
N GLN A 59 -39.80 -5.06 23.72
CA GLN A 59 -40.04 -3.67 23.34
C GLN A 59 -40.22 -3.63 21.82
N GLN A 60 -41.47 -3.46 21.39
CA GLN A 60 -41.78 -3.11 20.01
C GLN A 60 -41.30 -1.70 19.74
N TYR A 61 -40.20 -1.54 19.00
CA TYR A 61 -39.75 -0.24 18.52
C TYR A 61 -40.77 0.31 17.52
N LYS A 62 -41.59 1.26 17.96
CA LYS A 62 -42.29 2.19 17.06
C LYS A 62 -41.31 3.33 16.74
N CYS A 63 -41.20 3.72 15.48
CA CYS A 63 -40.45 4.94 15.15
C CYS A 63 -41.20 6.19 15.62
N ALA A 64 -40.48 7.29 15.89
CA ALA A 64 -41.05 8.53 16.42
C ALA A 64 -42.21 9.10 15.59
N ALA A 65 -42.24 8.83 14.27
CA ALA A 65 -43.33 9.23 13.39
C ALA A 65 -44.63 8.43 13.63
N CYS A 66 -44.54 7.18 14.10
CA CYS A 66 -45.71 6.34 14.40
C CYS A 66 -46.25 6.56 15.82
N GLU A 67 -45.47 7.13 16.74
CA GLU A 67 -45.96 7.50 18.08
C GLU A 67 -46.93 8.68 18.06
N ALA A 68 -46.86 9.54 17.04
CA ALA A 68 -47.74 10.71 16.89
C ALA A 68 -49.12 10.40 16.30
N GLY A 69 -49.51 9.12 16.14
CA GLY A 69 -50.83 8.72 15.64
C GLY A 69 -51.02 8.80 14.11
N GLY A 70 -49.92 8.89 13.35
CA GLY A 70 -49.96 8.83 11.88
C GLY A 70 -50.21 7.42 11.32
N ALA A 71 -50.62 7.36 10.05
CA ALA A 71 -50.73 6.09 9.32
C ALA A 71 -49.38 5.34 9.32
N PRO A 72 -49.36 3.99 9.40
CA PRO A 72 -48.13 3.21 9.50
C PRO A 72 -47.24 3.45 8.28
N CYS A 73 -45.96 3.76 8.52
CA CYS A 73 -45.00 3.96 7.43
C CYS A 73 -44.61 2.61 6.79
N PRO A 74 -44.16 2.60 5.53
CA PRO A 74 -43.79 1.38 4.80
C PRO A 74 -42.76 0.51 5.54
N ALA A 75 -41.83 1.12 6.27
CA ALA A 75 -40.81 0.41 7.06
C ALA A 75 -41.42 -0.39 8.22
N CYS A 76 -42.40 0.17 8.93
CA CYS A 76 -43.10 -0.53 10.02
C CYS A 76 -44.00 -1.66 9.50
N SER A 77 -44.55 -1.52 8.28
CA SER A 77 -45.36 -2.56 7.64
C SER A 77 -44.52 -3.77 7.20
N LEU A 78 -43.30 -3.54 6.71
CA LEU A 78 -42.36 -4.61 6.34
C LEU A 78 -41.84 -5.39 7.55
N ALA A 79 -41.56 -4.71 8.67
CA ALA A 79 -41.13 -5.36 9.91
C ALA A 79 -42.21 -6.30 10.50
N ARG A 80 -43.50 -5.97 10.29
CA ARG A 80 -44.61 -6.85 10.69
C ARG A 80 -44.80 -8.05 9.78
N ALA A 81 -44.43 -7.96 8.50
CA ALA A 81 -44.57 -9.07 7.56
C ALA A 81 -43.55 -10.20 7.80
N SER A 82 -42.42 -9.92 8.47
CA SER A 82 -41.37 -10.91 8.74
C SER A 82 -41.54 -11.70 10.05
N ALA A 83 -42.52 -11.35 10.89
CA ALA A 83 -42.79 -12.06 12.14
C ALA A 83 -43.93 -13.08 11.96
N VAL A 84 -43.65 -14.18 11.23
CA VAL A 84 -44.54 -15.35 11.17
C VAL A 84 -44.02 -16.41 12.14
N ALA A 85 -44.87 -16.78 13.11
CA ALA A 85 -44.64 -17.85 14.08
C ALA A 85 -44.58 -19.24 13.41
N PRO A 86 -43.90 -20.23 14.01
CA PRO A 86 -43.78 -21.57 13.44
C PRO A 86 -45.14 -22.29 13.47
N GLN A 87 -45.58 -22.80 12.32
CA GLN A 87 -46.75 -23.69 12.26
C GLN A 87 -46.34 -25.14 12.55
N PRO A 88 -47.11 -25.87 13.37
CA PRO A 88 -46.94 -27.31 13.53
C PRO A 88 -47.71 -28.07 12.44
N GLY A 89 -47.02 -28.99 11.77
CA GLY A 89 -47.61 -30.20 11.19
C GLY A 89 -48.46 -30.02 9.92
N VAL A 90 -47.81 -30.08 8.76
CA VAL A 90 -48.45 -30.52 7.51
C VAL A 90 -47.61 -31.64 6.91
N GLN A 91 -48.14 -32.87 6.96
CA GLN A 91 -47.63 -33.99 6.19
C GLN A 91 -47.94 -33.74 4.71
N LEU A 92 -46.91 -33.44 3.92
CA LEU A 92 -47.00 -33.40 2.47
C LEU A 92 -46.72 -34.79 1.91
N GLN A 93 -47.78 -35.37 1.33
CA GLN A 93 -47.74 -36.61 0.56
C GLN A 93 -46.84 -36.41 -0.66
N ARG A 94 -45.75 -37.18 -0.69
CA ARG A 94 -44.77 -37.27 -1.79
C ARG A 94 -45.45 -37.86 -3.02
N GLN A 95 -45.77 -37.03 -4.00
CA GLN A 95 -46.05 -37.50 -5.36
C GLN A 95 -44.74 -37.52 -6.15
N SER A 96 -44.37 -38.74 -6.55
CA SER A 96 -43.24 -39.04 -7.41
C SER A 96 -43.53 -38.54 -8.82
N ALA A 97 -42.82 -37.51 -9.26
CA ALA A 97 -42.71 -37.11 -10.66
C ALA A 97 -41.24 -37.23 -11.05
N GLY A 98 -40.99 -37.85 -12.20
CA GLY A 98 -39.72 -38.43 -12.63
C GLY A 98 -38.53 -37.47 -12.62
N GLU A 99 -37.41 -38.01 -12.15
CA GLU A 99 -36.06 -37.49 -12.33
C GLU A 99 -35.69 -37.59 -13.82
N GLU A 100 -35.85 -36.49 -14.56
CA GLU A 100 -34.92 -36.18 -15.64
C GLU A 100 -33.83 -35.30 -15.03
N GLU A 101 -32.70 -35.94 -14.70
CA GLU A 101 -31.47 -35.32 -14.23
C GLU A 101 -30.87 -34.49 -15.37
N GLU A 102 -31.36 -33.27 -15.52
CA GLU A 102 -30.68 -32.21 -16.27
C GLU A 102 -29.40 -31.88 -15.50
N THR A 103 -28.30 -32.50 -15.91
CA THR A 103 -26.95 -32.23 -15.38
C THR A 103 -26.64 -30.76 -15.62
N ALA A 104 -26.87 -29.94 -14.60
CA ALA A 104 -26.45 -28.55 -14.59
C ALA A 104 -24.96 -28.51 -14.96
N PRO A 105 -24.53 -27.63 -15.88
CA PRO A 105 -23.13 -27.49 -16.21
C PRO A 105 -22.34 -27.25 -14.91
N PRO A 106 -21.13 -27.84 -14.77
CA PRO A 106 -20.33 -27.70 -13.57
C PRO A 106 -20.22 -26.21 -13.24
N ALA A 107 -20.69 -25.83 -12.05
CA ALA A 107 -20.60 -24.46 -11.58
C ALA A 107 -19.12 -24.05 -11.65
N THR A 108 -18.80 -23.08 -12.50
CA THR A 108 -17.49 -22.48 -12.55
C THR A 108 -17.12 -22.08 -11.12
N PRO A 109 -15.96 -22.51 -10.59
CA PRO A 109 -15.55 -22.13 -9.25
C PRO A 109 -15.62 -20.61 -9.14
N ALA A 110 -16.24 -20.12 -8.06
CA ALA A 110 -16.36 -18.70 -7.84
C ALA A 110 -14.95 -18.06 -7.78
N PRO A 111 -14.78 -16.82 -8.28
CA PRO A 111 -13.56 -16.07 -8.10
C PRO A 111 -13.16 -16.06 -6.62
N SER A 112 -11.91 -16.44 -6.31
CA SER A 112 -11.33 -16.26 -4.98
C SER A 112 -10.31 -15.13 -5.01
N LEU A 113 -10.29 -14.30 -3.96
CA LEU A 113 -9.25 -13.30 -3.76
C LEU A 113 -8.20 -13.93 -2.84
N ASP A 114 -7.01 -14.13 -3.38
CA ASP A 114 -5.94 -14.86 -2.67
C ASP A 114 -4.81 -13.91 -2.25
N GLN A 115 -4.70 -12.73 -2.87
CA GLN A 115 -3.63 -11.79 -2.58
C GLN A 115 -4.01 -10.85 -1.42
N PRO A 116 -3.23 -10.79 -0.33
CA PRO A 116 -3.53 -9.92 0.82
C PRO A 116 -3.70 -8.44 0.46
N ALA A 117 -2.94 -7.94 -0.53
CA ALA A 117 -3.07 -6.57 -1.00
C ALA A 117 -4.45 -6.28 -1.64
N ASN A 118 -5.01 -7.23 -2.39
CA ASN A 118 -6.32 -7.08 -3.02
C ASN A 118 -7.46 -7.26 -2.02
N ILE A 119 -7.28 -8.13 -1.03
CA ILE A 119 -8.20 -8.23 0.10
C ILE A 119 -8.24 -6.90 0.88
N ARG A 120 -7.10 -6.23 1.09
CA ARG A 120 -7.06 -4.88 1.67
C ARG A 120 -7.80 -3.86 0.83
N ASN A 121 -7.66 -3.90 -0.50
CA ASN A 121 -8.41 -3.02 -1.40
C ASN A 121 -9.92 -3.22 -1.25
N LEU A 122 -10.38 -4.48 -1.15
CA LEU A 122 -11.78 -4.80 -0.89
C LEU A 122 -12.23 -4.28 0.48
N GLN A 123 -11.49 -4.56 1.55
CA GLN A 123 -11.83 -4.11 2.91
C GLN A 123 -11.90 -2.59 2.99
N ALA A 124 -10.97 -1.88 2.36
CA ALA A 124 -10.98 -0.42 2.28
C ALA A 124 -12.21 0.11 1.51
N HIS A 125 -12.59 -0.53 0.40
CA HIS A 125 -13.82 -0.21 -0.33
C HIS A 125 -15.07 -0.41 0.55
N LEU A 126 -15.17 -1.55 1.25
CA LEU A 126 -16.28 -1.82 2.17
C LEU A 126 -16.32 -0.80 3.32
N ASN A 127 -15.17 -0.33 3.79
CA ASN A 127 -15.08 0.75 4.80
C ASN A 127 -15.58 2.10 4.28
N LEU A 128 -15.29 2.44 3.03
CA LEU A 128 -15.88 3.62 2.39
C LEU A 128 -17.40 3.51 2.29
N ALA A 129 -17.93 2.29 2.19
CA ALA A 129 -19.37 2.01 2.26
C ALA A 129 -19.92 1.90 3.71
N GLY A 130 -19.08 2.09 4.73
CA GLY A 130 -19.49 2.15 6.14
C GLY A 130 -19.30 0.87 6.96
N ALA A 131 -18.52 -0.12 6.49
CA ALA A 131 -18.37 -1.40 7.17
C ALA A 131 -17.55 -1.35 8.48
N GLY A 132 -16.53 -0.48 8.59
CA GLY A 132 -15.71 -0.33 9.81
C GLY A 132 -14.78 -1.51 10.13
N LEU A 133 -14.32 -2.23 9.10
CA LEU A 133 -13.36 -3.33 9.16
C LEU A 133 -11.93 -2.88 9.46
N ASP A 134 -11.15 -3.77 10.07
CA ASP A 134 -9.69 -3.70 10.05
C ASP A 134 -9.17 -4.05 8.64
N VAL A 135 -8.32 -3.20 8.06
CA VAL A 135 -7.74 -3.42 6.73
C VAL A 135 -6.47 -4.27 6.85
N ASN A 136 -6.65 -5.57 7.13
CA ASN A 136 -5.58 -6.51 7.45
C ASN A 136 -5.15 -7.42 6.29
N GLY A 137 -5.92 -7.47 5.19
CA GLY A 137 -5.62 -8.33 4.04
C GLY A 137 -5.98 -9.80 4.24
N VAL A 138 -6.84 -10.10 5.23
CA VAL A 138 -7.35 -11.44 5.50
C VAL A 138 -8.84 -11.48 5.15
N PHE A 139 -9.24 -12.38 4.26
CA PHE A 139 -10.64 -12.56 3.87
C PHE A 139 -11.37 -13.40 4.92
N ASP A 140 -11.59 -12.81 6.10
CA ASP A 140 -12.16 -13.46 7.28
C ASP A 140 -13.70 -13.33 7.37
N ASN A 141 -14.29 -13.90 8.42
CA ASN A 141 -15.75 -13.84 8.66
C ASN A 141 -16.27 -12.40 8.78
N ALA A 142 -15.47 -11.46 9.31
CA ALA A 142 -15.87 -10.06 9.40
C ALA A 142 -15.97 -9.43 8.00
N THR A 143 -14.98 -9.72 7.15
CA THR A 143 -14.96 -9.30 5.74
C THR A 143 -16.15 -9.90 4.96
N ILE A 144 -16.45 -11.19 5.17
CA ILE A 144 -17.60 -11.88 4.55
C ILE A 144 -18.92 -11.22 4.96
N GLN A 145 -19.14 -10.99 6.26
CA GLN A 145 -20.38 -10.37 6.76
C GLN A 145 -20.55 -8.93 6.24
N ALA A 146 -19.46 -8.17 6.19
CA ALA A 146 -19.48 -6.83 5.62
C ALA A 146 -19.82 -6.86 4.11
N LEU A 147 -19.28 -7.83 3.37
CA LEU A 147 -19.60 -8.02 1.97
C LEU A 147 -21.06 -8.43 1.76
N GLU A 148 -21.60 -9.36 2.55
CA GLU A 148 -23.02 -9.76 2.52
C GLU A 148 -23.97 -8.57 2.76
N ALA A 149 -23.66 -7.77 3.78
CA ALA A 149 -24.42 -6.57 4.12
C ALA A 149 -24.35 -5.54 2.99
N TRP A 150 -23.15 -5.30 2.43
CA TRP A 150 -22.97 -4.43 1.28
C TRP A 150 -23.75 -4.93 0.06
N GLN A 151 -23.67 -6.22 -0.29
CA GLN A 151 -24.41 -6.85 -1.39
C GLN A 151 -25.92 -6.66 -1.23
N GLY A 152 -26.44 -6.86 -0.01
CA GLY A 152 -27.85 -6.63 0.30
C GLY A 152 -28.27 -5.18 0.08
N ASN A 153 -27.42 -4.22 0.47
CA ASN A 153 -27.63 -2.79 0.22
C ASN A 153 -27.57 -2.43 -1.28
N LYS A 154 -26.85 -3.23 -2.08
CA LYS A 154 -26.79 -3.09 -3.55
C LYS A 154 -27.89 -3.83 -4.29
N SER A 155 -28.80 -4.50 -3.57
CA SER A 155 -29.89 -5.29 -4.16
C SER A 155 -29.37 -6.41 -5.08
N ILE A 156 -28.22 -6.98 -4.75
CA ILE A 156 -27.68 -8.21 -5.35
C ILE A 156 -27.68 -9.33 -4.30
N PRO A 157 -27.57 -10.62 -4.68
CA PRO A 157 -27.55 -11.71 -3.70
C PRO A 157 -26.44 -11.53 -2.65
N SER A 158 -26.82 -11.54 -1.37
CA SER A 158 -25.90 -11.49 -0.21
C SER A 158 -25.22 -12.83 0.03
N THR A 159 -24.26 -13.19 -0.83
CA THR A 159 -23.55 -14.47 -0.78
C THR A 159 -22.25 -14.41 0.04
N GLY A 160 -21.73 -13.21 0.29
CA GLY A 160 -20.40 -13.02 0.88
C GLY A 160 -19.25 -13.43 -0.04
N VAL A 161 -19.55 -13.63 -1.33
CA VAL A 161 -18.59 -14.04 -2.37
C VAL A 161 -18.42 -12.92 -3.38
N VAL A 162 -17.19 -12.65 -3.80
CA VAL A 162 -16.87 -11.66 -4.84
C VAL A 162 -17.06 -12.28 -6.22
N ASP A 163 -18.31 -12.58 -6.57
CA ASP A 163 -18.67 -13.10 -7.88
C ASP A 163 -18.66 -12.01 -8.98
N PRO A 164 -18.83 -12.36 -10.27
CA PRO A 164 -18.83 -11.37 -11.35
C PRO A 164 -19.85 -10.24 -11.18
N ALA A 165 -21.04 -10.53 -10.64
CA ALA A 165 -22.09 -9.53 -10.41
C ALA A 165 -21.70 -8.57 -9.27
N THR A 166 -21.11 -9.10 -8.21
CA THR A 166 -20.52 -8.33 -7.11
C THR A 166 -19.40 -7.44 -7.64
N MET A 167 -18.53 -7.99 -8.48
CA MET A 167 -17.39 -7.27 -9.04
C MET A 167 -17.79 -6.15 -10.00
N ASP A 168 -18.85 -6.32 -10.80
CA ASP A 168 -19.42 -5.24 -11.63
C ASP A 168 -19.81 -4.02 -10.77
N VAL A 169 -20.47 -4.27 -9.63
CA VAL A 169 -20.90 -3.20 -8.74
C VAL A 169 -19.71 -2.57 -8.00
N ILE A 170 -18.76 -3.36 -7.49
CA ILE A 170 -17.53 -2.85 -6.85
C ILE A 170 -16.74 -1.98 -7.83
N LEU A 171 -16.54 -2.46 -9.06
CA LEU A 171 -15.83 -1.74 -10.10
C LEU A 171 -16.48 -0.39 -10.39
N ALA A 172 -17.80 -0.37 -10.58
CA ALA A 172 -18.54 0.88 -10.81
C ALA A 172 -18.41 1.87 -9.66
N GLU A 173 -18.47 1.41 -8.40
CA GLU A 173 -18.28 2.27 -7.23
C GLU A 173 -16.84 2.78 -7.10
N MET A 174 -15.84 1.91 -7.28
CA MET A 174 -14.44 2.31 -7.25
C MET A 174 -14.15 3.36 -8.32
N VAL A 175 -14.64 3.18 -9.55
CA VAL A 175 -14.54 4.22 -10.60
C VAL A 175 -15.25 5.52 -10.17
N GLY A 176 -16.44 5.42 -9.58
CA GLY A 176 -17.17 6.58 -9.05
C GLY A 176 -16.43 7.33 -7.94
N PHE A 177 -15.61 6.63 -7.15
CA PHE A 177 -14.74 7.20 -6.13
C PHE A 177 -13.38 7.67 -6.65
N GLY A 178 -13.11 7.52 -7.95
CA GLY A 178 -11.79 7.81 -8.52
C GLY A 178 -10.73 6.76 -8.18
N MET A 179 -11.14 5.60 -7.66
CA MET A 179 -10.32 4.46 -7.23
C MET A 179 -10.16 3.37 -8.32
N GLN A 180 -10.27 3.73 -9.58
CA GLN A 180 -10.22 2.78 -10.69
C GLN A 180 -8.91 1.96 -10.76
N GLU A 181 -7.78 2.51 -10.33
CA GLU A 181 -6.49 1.81 -10.30
C GLU A 181 -6.46 0.68 -9.27
N PHE A 182 -7.32 0.72 -8.24
CA PHE A 182 -7.46 -0.35 -7.23
C PHE A 182 -8.34 -1.50 -7.72
N ALA A 183 -9.26 -1.21 -8.63
CA ALA A 183 -10.16 -2.21 -9.19
C ALA A 183 -9.42 -3.16 -10.14
N ILE A 184 -8.39 -2.67 -10.82
CA ILE A 184 -7.60 -3.46 -11.77
C ILE A 184 -6.94 -4.69 -11.12
N PRO A 185 -6.08 -4.55 -10.09
CA PRO A 185 -5.42 -5.70 -9.47
C PRO A 185 -6.42 -6.61 -8.73
N LEU A 186 -7.53 -6.05 -8.23
CA LEU A 186 -8.62 -6.83 -7.64
C LEU A 186 -9.29 -7.76 -8.66
N VAL A 187 -9.59 -7.26 -9.86
CA VAL A 187 -10.16 -8.07 -10.96
C VAL A 187 -9.16 -9.07 -11.51
N ALA A 188 -7.88 -8.70 -11.59
CA ALA A 188 -6.83 -9.62 -12.03
C ALA A 188 -6.70 -10.83 -11.09
N ASP A 189 -6.72 -10.58 -9.78
CA ASP A 189 -6.63 -11.62 -8.75
C ASP A 189 -7.86 -12.53 -8.73
N ALA A 190 -9.06 -11.95 -8.80
CA ALA A 190 -10.31 -12.70 -8.91
C ALA A 190 -10.32 -13.69 -10.10
N GLU A 191 -9.63 -13.34 -11.21
CA GLU A 191 -9.50 -14.20 -12.39
C GLU A 191 -8.21 -15.04 -12.42
N GLY A 192 -7.39 -15.00 -11.38
CA GLY A 192 -6.11 -15.72 -11.32
C GLY A 192 -5.13 -15.30 -12.42
N LEU A 193 -5.16 -14.02 -12.83
CA LEU A 193 -4.26 -13.49 -13.86
C LEU A 193 -2.86 -13.26 -13.27
N ASP A 194 -1.84 -13.78 -13.94
CA ASP A 194 -0.45 -13.56 -13.57
C ASP A 194 0.00 -12.14 -13.93
N LEU A 195 0.28 -11.33 -12.92
CA LEU A 195 0.81 -9.97 -13.05
C LEU A 195 2.30 -9.88 -12.72
N SER A 196 3.02 -11.00 -12.63
CA SER A 196 4.42 -11.04 -12.18
C SER A 196 5.40 -10.27 -13.07
N ASP A 197 5.04 -9.98 -14.33
CA ASP A 197 5.81 -9.16 -15.25
C ASP A 197 5.25 -7.73 -15.45
N VAL A 198 4.21 -7.36 -14.70
CA VAL A 198 3.56 -6.04 -14.78
C VAL A 198 4.12 -5.14 -13.69
N VAL A 199 4.90 -4.13 -14.08
CA VAL A 199 5.53 -3.19 -13.12
C VAL A 199 4.60 -2.08 -12.67
N ALA A 200 3.66 -1.69 -13.53
CA ALA A 200 2.68 -0.67 -13.25
C ALA A 200 1.42 -0.89 -14.10
N MET A 201 0.26 -0.59 -13.52
CA MET A 201 -1.02 -0.58 -14.22
C MET A 201 -1.72 0.74 -13.99
N ARG A 202 -2.20 1.37 -15.06
CA ARG A 202 -2.87 2.67 -15.00
C ARG A 202 -4.17 2.65 -15.73
N VAL A 203 -5.08 3.49 -15.28
CA VAL A 203 -6.17 3.95 -16.11
C VAL A 203 -5.67 5.15 -16.87
N ALA A 204 -5.67 5.03 -18.17
CA ALA A 204 -5.23 6.11 -19.01
C ALA A 204 -6.36 7.15 -19.07
N TRP A 205 -6.03 8.44 -19.05
CA TRP A 205 -7.02 9.52 -19.18
C TRP A 205 -6.82 10.33 -20.45
N THR A 206 -7.90 10.87 -21.02
CA THR A 206 -7.93 11.51 -22.35
C THR A 206 -7.10 12.79 -22.47
N TRP A 207 -6.69 13.41 -21.36
CA TRP A 207 -5.84 14.60 -21.36
C TRP A 207 -4.35 14.28 -21.46
N GLU A 208 -3.97 13.00 -21.51
CA GLU A 208 -2.61 12.60 -21.80
C GLU A 208 -2.37 12.71 -23.31
N THR A 209 -1.86 13.87 -23.75
CA THR A 209 -1.83 14.39 -25.13
C THR A 209 -1.01 13.62 -26.16
N ALA A 210 -0.72 12.34 -25.95
CA ALA A 210 -0.10 11.46 -26.92
C ALA A 210 -0.67 10.03 -26.86
N TRP A 211 -1.94 9.91 -26.50
CA TRP A 211 -2.67 8.66 -26.70
C TRP A 211 -2.67 8.28 -28.17
N PRO A 212 -2.12 7.12 -28.56
CA PRO A 212 -2.22 6.66 -29.93
C PRO A 212 -3.72 6.45 -30.22
N GLU A 213 -4.22 7.06 -31.29
CA GLU A 213 -5.63 7.04 -31.74
C GLU A 213 -6.18 5.62 -32.04
N SER A 214 -5.45 4.55 -31.73
CA SER A 214 -5.70 3.16 -32.15
C SER A 214 -6.14 2.19 -31.04
N ILE A 215 -6.55 2.66 -29.85
CA ILE A 215 -6.94 1.75 -28.75
C ILE A 215 -8.41 1.29 -28.86
N ASP A 216 -8.82 0.85 -30.05
CA ASP A 216 -9.95 -0.08 -30.19
C ASP A 216 -9.73 -1.35 -29.34
N SER A 217 -8.47 -1.61 -28.95
CA SER A 217 -8.07 -2.71 -28.09
C SER A 217 -8.43 -2.59 -26.62
N GLY A 218 -8.66 -1.37 -26.11
CA GLY A 218 -8.89 -1.10 -24.69
C GLY A 218 -7.66 -1.14 -23.81
N ILE A 219 -6.49 -1.46 -24.37
CA ILE A 219 -5.22 -1.52 -23.66
C ILE A 219 -4.06 -1.03 -24.52
N HIS A 220 -3.18 -0.27 -23.89
CA HIS A 220 -1.85 0.09 -24.37
C HIS A 220 -0.79 -0.51 -23.45
N ILE A 221 0.35 -0.91 -24.03
CA ILE A 221 1.46 -1.53 -23.32
C ILE A 221 2.74 -0.87 -23.77
N ASP A 222 3.47 -0.32 -22.81
CA ASP A 222 4.87 0.07 -22.95
C ASP A 222 5.73 -0.88 -22.14
N TRP A 223 6.97 -1.02 -22.59
CA TRP A 223 7.90 -2.00 -22.09
C TRP A 223 9.08 -1.30 -21.42
N GLU A 224 9.29 -1.58 -20.14
CA GLU A 224 10.49 -1.24 -19.39
C GLU A 224 11.43 -2.46 -19.39
N GLY A 225 12.07 -2.72 -20.53
CA GLY A 225 12.71 -4.01 -20.79
C GLY A 225 11.66 -5.14 -20.79
N PRO A 226 11.88 -6.30 -20.15
CA PRO A 226 10.89 -7.37 -20.07
C PRO A 226 9.68 -7.09 -19.18
N LEU A 227 9.69 -6.03 -18.39
CA LEU A 227 8.54 -5.64 -17.60
C LEU A 227 7.60 -4.75 -18.42
N ARG A 228 6.30 -4.86 -18.16
CA ARG A 228 5.28 -4.09 -18.86
C ARG A 228 4.60 -3.09 -17.96
N GLU A 229 4.39 -1.90 -18.49
CA GLU A 229 3.43 -0.94 -17.97
C GLU A 229 2.15 -1.07 -18.81
N MET A 230 1.00 -1.24 -18.14
CA MET A 230 -0.29 -1.44 -18.80
C MET A 230 -1.18 -0.23 -18.59
N TRP A 231 -1.67 0.35 -19.69
CA TRP A 231 -2.65 1.43 -19.69
C TRP A 231 -4.00 0.87 -20.12
N VAL A 232 -4.91 0.80 -19.18
CA VAL A 232 -6.28 0.35 -19.39
C VAL A 232 -7.14 1.55 -19.80
N ALA A 233 -7.90 1.39 -20.88
CA ALA A 233 -8.82 2.43 -21.33
C ALA A 233 -10.00 2.57 -20.35
N PRO A 234 -10.51 3.78 -20.10
CA PRO A 234 -11.60 3.98 -19.15
C PRO A 234 -12.85 3.13 -19.42
N TRP A 235 -13.18 2.90 -20.70
CA TRP A 235 -14.34 2.08 -21.07
C TRP A 235 -14.20 0.61 -20.65
N ALA A 236 -12.97 0.11 -20.49
CA ALA A 236 -12.74 -1.25 -20.01
C ALA A 236 -13.28 -1.45 -18.60
N LEU A 237 -13.40 -0.36 -17.82
CA LEU A 237 -13.91 -0.34 -16.46
C LEU A 237 -15.45 -0.29 -16.41
N ASN A 238 -16.14 -0.27 -17.55
CA ASN A 238 -17.61 -0.24 -17.59
C ASN A 238 -18.24 -1.54 -17.07
N SER A 239 -17.51 -2.65 -17.12
CA SER A 239 -17.92 -3.93 -16.55
C SER A 239 -16.72 -4.83 -16.27
N TYR A 240 -16.89 -5.73 -15.31
CA TYR A 240 -15.98 -6.80 -14.98
C TYR A 240 -15.55 -7.56 -16.23
N ALA A 241 -16.51 -8.04 -17.02
CA ALA A 241 -16.22 -8.80 -18.24
C ALA A 241 -15.38 -8.01 -19.27
N SER A 242 -15.61 -6.70 -19.39
CA SER A 242 -14.83 -5.84 -20.27
C SER A 242 -13.40 -5.70 -19.78
N LEU A 243 -13.22 -5.48 -18.48
CA LEU A 243 -11.90 -5.35 -17.86
C LEU A 243 -11.11 -6.65 -18.00
N VAL A 244 -11.70 -7.80 -17.64
CA VAL A 244 -11.07 -9.12 -17.78
C VAL A 244 -10.63 -9.38 -19.21
N LYS A 245 -11.48 -9.08 -20.19
CA LYS A 245 -11.14 -9.23 -21.62
C LYS A 245 -9.93 -8.38 -22.01
N VAL A 246 -9.90 -7.13 -21.55
CA VAL A 246 -8.81 -6.18 -21.83
C VAL A 246 -7.51 -6.61 -21.15
N LEU A 247 -7.57 -7.07 -19.89
CA LEU A 247 -6.41 -7.57 -19.15
C LEU A 247 -5.83 -8.84 -19.79
N ARG A 248 -6.67 -9.83 -20.09
CA ARG A 248 -6.24 -11.05 -20.80
C ARG A 248 -5.59 -10.73 -22.14
N ARG A 249 -6.17 -9.81 -22.90
CA ARG A 249 -5.57 -9.33 -24.15
C ARG A 249 -4.19 -8.74 -23.89
N GLY A 250 -4.06 -7.85 -22.91
CA GLY A 250 -2.77 -7.23 -22.61
C GLY A 250 -1.71 -8.23 -22.17
N LEU A 251 -2.06 -9.16 -21.29
CA LEU A 251 -1.16 -10.21 -20.81
C LEU A 251 -0.73 -11.18 -21.92
N SER A 252 -1.57 -11.40 -22.93
CA SER A 252 -1.23 -12.21 -24.11
C SER A 252 -0.23 -11.54 -25.07
N VAL A 253 0.00 -10.22 -24.94
CA VAL A 253 1.02 -9.53 -25.73
C VAL A 253 2.38 -9.82 -25.09
N HIS A 254 3.23 -10.58 -25.76
CA HIS A 254 4.59 -10.83 -25.30
C HIS A 254 5.56 -9.93 -26.07
N GLN A 255 6.52 -9.32 -25.36
CA GLN A 255 7.65 -8.68 -26.02
C GLN A 255 8.51 -9.77 -26.68
N PRO A 256 9.06 -9.54 -27.88
CA PRO A 256 10.13 -10.40 -28.35
C PRO A 256 11.25 -10.43 -27.29
N PRO A 257 11.76 -11.62 -26.93
CA PRO A 257 12.82 -11.72 -25.94
C PRO A 257 13.99 -10.85 -26.42
N PRO A 258 14.57 -10.00 -25.56
CA PRO A 258 15.75 -9.24 -25.94
C PRO A 258 16.83 -10.24 -26.35
N THR A 259 17.52 -9.96 -27.46
CA THR A 259 18.68 -10.76 -27.86
C THR A 259 19.75 -10.60 -26.78
N ALA A 260 19.86 -11.59 -25.89
CA ALA A 260 20.84 -11.58 -24.82
C ALA A 260 22.24 -11.55 -25.45
N ALA A 261 22.99 -10.47 -25.20
CA ALA A 261 24.39 -10.42 -25.56
C ALA A 261 25.14 -11.54 -24.82
N PRO A 262 26.20 -12.16 -25.37
CA PRO A 262 26.97 -13.17 -24.65
C PRO A 262 27.46 -12.63 -23.30
N ILE A 263 27.29 -13.42 -22.24
CA ILE A 263 27.67 -13.06 -20.87
C ILE A 263 29.20 -13.11 -20.75
N ARG A 264 29.80 -12.10 -20.12
CA ARG A 264 31.21 -12.15 -19.76
C ARG A 264 31.37 -12.79 -18.38
N SER A 265 32.20 -13.83 -18.31
CA SER A 265 32.52 -14.46 -17.03
C SER A 265 33.54 -13.61 -16.25
N ILE A 266 33.09 -12.51 -15.62
CA ILE A 266 33.95 -11.58 -14.86
C ILE A 266 34.18 -12.03 -13.42
N LEU A 267 33.19 -12.65 -12.79
CA LEU A 267 33.27 -13.04 -11.38
C LEU A 267 33.96 -14.40 -11.19
N THR A 268 34.63 -14.55 -10.04
CA THR A 268 35.05 -15.88 -9.58
C THR A 268 33.86 -16.62 -8.96
N PRO A 269 33.87 -17.96 -8.88
CA PRO A 269 32.76 -18.72 -8.28
C PRO A 269 32.42 -18.33 -6.83
N ASN A 270 33.40 -17.82 -6.06
CA ASN A 270 33.14 -17.32 -4.70
C ASN A 270 32.43 -15.97 -4.75
N ALA A 271 32.93 -15.03 -5.56
CA ALA A 271 32.30 -13.71 -5.71
C ALA A 271 30.88 -13.81 -6.28
N GLU A 272 30.63 -14.74 -7.22
CA GLU A 272 29.31 -15.04 -7.75
C GLU A 272 28.34 -15.49 -6.64
N ARG A 273 28.75 -16.46 -5.81
CA ARG A 273 27.93 -16.91 -4.67
C ARG A 273 27.66 -15.80 -3.66
N ASP A 274 28.70 -15.03 -3.31
CA ASP A 274 28.57 -13.92 -2.37
C ASP A 274 27.60 -12.85 -2.89
N ALA A 275 27.63 -12.58 -4.20
CA ALA A 275 26.72 -11.67 -4.88
C ALA A 275 25.28 -12.19 -4.86
N ILE A 276 25.05 -13.45 -5.24
CA ILE A 276 23.71 -14.08 -5.20
C ILE A 276 23.12 -13.98 -3.80
N ASP A 277 23.90 -14.35 -2.78
CA ASP A 277 23.50 -14.31 -1.38
C ASP A 277 23.21 -12.88 -0.90
N GLN A 278 23.98 -11.89 -1.35
CA GLN A 278 23.76 -10.51 -0.97
C GLN A 278 22.50 -9.93 -1.61
N ILE A 279 22.27 -10.19 -2.91
CA ILE A 279 21.04 -9.76 -3.59
C ILE A 279 19.83 -10.43 -2.94
N GLY A 280 19.89 -11.73 -2.65
CA GLY A 280 18.77 -12.45 -2.01
C GLY A 280 18.46 -12.00 -0.58
N ARG A 281 19.39 -11.30 0.09
CA ARG A 281 19.13 -10.64 1.38
C ARG A 281 18.50 -9.25 1.23
N ARG A 282 18.71 -8.59 0.09
CA ARG A 282 18.22 -7.24 -0.19
C ARG A 282 16.88 -7.26 -0.90
N LEU A 283 16.67 -8.20 -1.81
CA LEU A 283 15.45 -8.32 -2.58
C LEU A 283 14.67 -9.56 -2.17
N ALA A 284 13.43 -9.36 -1.74
CA ALA A 284 12.49 -10.41 -1.39
C ALA A 284 11.36 -10.52 -2.42
N ASP A 285 11.09 -9.45 -3.17
CA ASP A 285 10.00 -9.37 -4.13
C ASP A 285 10.43 -9.89 -5.52
N PRO A 286 9.75 -10.93 -6.05
CA PRO A 286 9.95 -11.41 -7.41
C PRO A 286 9.90 -10.32 -8.48
N ILE A 287 9.04 -9.30 -8.33
CA ILE A 287 8.91 -8.21 -9.30
C ILE A 287 10.14 -7.29 -9.25
N ALA A 288 10.69 -7.03 -8.06
CA ALA A 288 11.93 -6.27 -7.91
C ALA A 288 13.13 -7.02 -8.52
N ILE A 289 13.17 -8.34 -8.39
CA ILE A 289 14.20 -9.17 -9.05
C ILE A 289 14.04 -9.11 -10.58
N ALA A 290 12.81 -9.25 -11.09
CA ALA A 290 12.53 -9.10 -12.52
C ALA A 290 12.89 -7.70 -13.04
N ALA A 291 12.67 -6.66 -12.23
CA ALA A 291 13.08 -5.29 -12.53
C ALA A 291 14.59 -5.15 -12.59
N LEU A 292 15.33 -5.73 -11.65
CA LEU A 292 16.80 -5.75 -11.70
C LEU A 292 17.29 -6.46 -12.97
N ARG A 293 16.71 -7.60 -13.31
CA ARG A 293 17.04 -8.36 -14.54
C ARG A 293 16.78 -7.53 -15.79
N SER A 294 15.67 -6.79 -15.83
CA SER A 294 15.37 -5.81 -16.89
C SER A 294 16.47 -4.75 -17.01
N ILE A 295 16.85 -4.15 -15.87
CA ILE A 295 17.84 -3.07 -15.81
C ILE A 295 19.20 -3.54 -16.35
N VAL A 296 19.63 -4.76 -16.01
CA VAL A 296 20.92 -5.30 -16.46
C VAL A 296 20.85 -6.07 -17.78
N ASN A 297 19.68 -6.12 -18.44
CA ASN A 297 19.42 -6.90 -19.65
C ASN A 297 19.75 -8.41 -19.50
N ALA A 298 19.42 -9.00 -18.36
CA ALA A 298 19.43 -10.45 -18.15
C ALA A 298 18.19 -11.11 -18.77
N THR A 299 18.24 -12.44 -18.99
CA THR A 299 17.06 -13.23 -19.40
C THR A 299 15.88 -12.97 -18.46
N PRO A 300 14.64 -12.78 -18.94
CA PRO A 300 13.48 -12.54 -18.07
C PRO A 300 13.27 -13.66 -17.04
N GLY A 301 12.83 -13.29 -15.83
CA GLY A 301 12.56 -14.24 -14.74
C GLY A 301 12.59 -13.56 -13.36
N SER A 302 12.37 -14.34 -12.31
CA SER A 302 12.38 -13.88 -10.91
C SER A 302 13.48 -14.54 -10.06
N ALA A 303 14.33 -15.36 -10.67
CA ALA A 303 15.42 -16.02 -9.97
C ALA A 303 16.66 -15.12 -9.89
N ILE A 304 17.38 -15.22 -8.76
CA ILE A 304 18.72 -14.67 -8.59
C ILE A 304 19.70 -15.79 -8.94
N ASP A 305 20.32 -15.68 -10.12
CA ASP A 305 21.16 -16.71 -10.72
C ASP A 305 22.53 -16.14 -11.16
N PRO A 306 23.48 -17.00 -11.58
CA PRO A 306 24.76 -16.56 -12.11
C PRO A 306 24.67 -15.54 -13.25
N GLU A 307 23.69 -15.68 -14.16
CA GLU A 307 23.51 -14.72 -15.24
C GLU A 307 23.26 -13.31 -14.69
N LEU A 308 22.33 -13.16 -13.75
CA LEU A 308 21.98 -11.86 -13.17
C LEU A 308 23.20 -11.17 -12.53
N VAL A 309 23.97 -11.89 -11.71
CA VAL A 309 25.12 -11.29 -11.02
C VAL A 309 26.26 -10.94 -11.96
N HIS A 310 26.48 -11.73 -13.02
CA HIS A 310 27.46 -11.42 -14.05
C HIS A 310 27.04 -10.19 -14.88
N ARG A 311 25.76 -10.08 -15.25
CA ARG A 311 25.21 -8.90 -15.92
C ARG A 311 25.29 -7.65 -15.06
N LEU A 312 25.04 -7.79 -13.77
CA LEU A 312 25.18 -6.70 -12.81
C LEU A 312 26.66 -6.26 -12.69
N ALA A 313 27.59 -7.21 -12.63
CA ALA A 313 29.03 -6.93 -12.63
C ALA A 313 29.51 -6.23 -13.91
N ASP A 314 28.99 -6.64 -15.06
CA ASP A 314 29.24 -6.01 -16.37
C ASP A 314 28.73 -4.55 -16.42
N MET A 315 27.59 -4.26 -15.77
CA MET A 315 26.98 -2.93 -15.75
C MET A 315 27.69 -1.97 -14.78
N GLN A 316 28.23 -2.49 -13.67
CA GLN A 316 28.87 -1.68 -12.64
C GLN A 316 30.06 -0.85 -13.18
N PRO A 317 30.32 0.35 -12.61
CA PRO A 317 31.50 1.14 -12.95
C PRO A 317 32.81 0.36 -12.80
N LEU A 318 33.80 0.70 -13.62
CA LEU A 318 35.14 0.10 -13.53
C LEU A 318 35.70 0.23 -12.11
N GLY A 319 36.13 -0.90 -11.55
CA GLY A 319 36.65 -0.98 -10.17
C GLY A 319 35.62 -1.47 -9.14
N SER A 320 34.34 -1.51 -9.49
CA SER A 320 33.26 -1.99 -8.62
C SER A 320 32.51 -3.21 -9.17
N SER A 321 33.03 -3.86 -10.23
CA SER A 321 32.41 -5.03 -10.91
C SER A 321 32.42 -6.30 -10.04
N ASN A 322 31.70 -6.28 -8.92
CA ASN A 322 31.59 -7.35 -7.94
C ASN A 322 30.25 -8.12 -8.05
N GLY A 323 29.33 -7.68 -8.89
CA GLY A 323 28.01 -8.30 -9.09
C GLY A 323 27.04 -8.12 -7.92
N GLN A 324 27.41 -7.30 -6.93
CA GLN A 324 26.63 -7.03 -5.73
C GLN A 324 25.63 -5.88 -5.94
N LEU A 325 24.51 -5.90 -5.23
CA LEU A 325 23.52 -4.82 -5.23
C LEU A 325 23.70 -3.93 -3.99
N ASP A 326 24.89 -3.36 -3.83
CA ASP A 326 25.19 -2.39 -2.77
C ASP A 326 24.63 -0.99 -3.07
N ASP A 327 24.76 -0.05 -2.13
CA ASP A 327 24.19 1.29 -2.26
C ASP A 327 24.85 2.08 -3.39
N ALA A 328 26.13 1.85 -3.66
CA ALA A 328 26.82 2.46 -4.79
C ALA A 328 26.28 1.95 -6.13
N THR A 329 25.96 0.66 -6.22
CA THR A 329 25.34 0.05 -7.40
C THR A 329 23.91 0.55 -7.59
N LEU A 330 23.12 0.65 -6.52
CA LEU A 330 21.77 1.22 -6.58
C LEU A 330 21.78 2.70 -6.98
N ASP A 331 22.71 3.50 -6.45
CA ASP A 331 22.88 4.90 -6.87
C ASP A 331 23.27 5.03 -8.34
N PHE A 332 24.17 4.16 -8.81
CA PHE A 332 24.49 4.08 -10.23
C PHE A 332 23.27 3.73 -11.09
N ILE A 333 22.45 2.76 -10.66
CA ILE A 333 21.19 2.41 -11.35
C ILE A 333 20.24 3.61 -11.40
N VAL A 334 19.99 4.25 -10.26
CA VAL A 334 19.07 5.40 -10.14
C VAL A 334 19.54 6.57 -11.00
N THR A 335 20.83 6.87 -11.01
CA THR A 335 21.37 8.06 -11.69
C THR A 335 21.69 7.85 -13.16
N LYS A 336 22.07 6.63 -13.59
CA LYS A 336 22.56 6.35 -14.95
C LYS A 336 21.67 5.43 -15.78
N HIS A 337 20.91 4.54 -15.16
CA HIS A 337 20.16 3.48 -15.86
C HIS A 337 18.64 3.58 -15.75
N ARG A 338 18.11 4.67 -15.19
CA ARG A 338 16.66 4.84 -15.01
C ARG A 338 15.86 5.17 -16.26
N LYS A 339 16.47 5.74 -17.31
CA LYS A 339 15.72 6.40 -18.39
C LYS A 339 14.84 5.41 -19.16
N GLY A 340 13.51 5.57 -19.08
CA GLY A 340 12.54 4.62 -19.63
C GLY A 340 12.41 3.31 -18.85
N ARG A 341 12.85 3.31 -17.58
CA ARG A 341 12.86 2.19 -16.63
C ARG A 341 12.53 2.68 -15.22
N GLU A 342 11.86 3.82 -15.11
CA GLU A 342 11.69 4.50 -13.84
C GLU A 342 10.81 3.70 -12.88
N ASN A 343 9.74 3.02 -13.35
CA ASN A 343 8.92 2.16 -12.49
C ASN A 343 9.71 0.94 -12.00
N SER A 344 10.54 0.35 -12.86
CA SER A 344 11.45 -0.75 -12.53
C SER A 344 12.44 -0.35 -11.43
N VAL A 345 13.02 0.84 -11.53
CA VAL A 345 13.92 1.39 -10.51
C VAL A 345 13.17 1.68 -9.20
N LEU A 346 11.94 2.20 -9.26
CA LEU A 346 11.12 2.41 -8.06
C LEU A 346 10.88 1.11 -7.32
N ARG A 347 10.48 0.05 -8.04
CA ARG A 347 10.23 -1.26 -7.43
C ARG A 347 11.48 -1.85 -6.79
N LEU A 348 12.62 -1.74 -7.50
CA LEU A 348 13.91 -2.17 -6.99
C LEU A 348 14.30 -1.46 -5.69
N VAL A 349 14.20 -0.13 -5.66
CA VAL A 349 14.57 0.67 -4.49
C VAL A 349 13.62 0.41 -3.33
N MET A 350 12.33 0.26 -3.59
CA MET A 350 11.36 -0.06 -2.54
C MET A 350 11.68 -1.37 -1.83
N ASP A 351 11.96 -2.44 -2.58
CA ASP A 351 12.26 -3.74 -1.99
C ASP A 351 13.63 -3.74 -1.29
N ALA A 352 14.66 -3.17 -1.94
CA ALA A 352 16.01 -3.08 -1.38
C ALA A 352 16.10 -2.36 -0.03
N PHE A 353 15.20 -1.40 0.21
CA PHE A 353 15.14 -0.61 1.44
C PHE A 353 13.94 -0.97 2.34
N ASP A 354 13.17 -2.01 2.00
CA ASP A 354 11.96 -2.42 2.74
C ASP A 354 10.97 -1.25 2.94
N LEU A 355 10.77 -0.46 1.88
CA LEU A 355 9.87 0.71 1.84
C LEU A 355 8.41 0.31 1.55
N GLY A 356 8.02 -0.89 1.97
CA GLY A 356 6.63 -1.34 1.89
C GLY A 356 5.73 -0.61 2.90
N SER A 357 4.46 -0.47 2.54
CA SER A 357 3.39 -0.16 3.48
C SER A 357 2.17 -0.97 3.08
N ASP A 358 1.46 -1.52 4.06
CA ASP A 358 0.21 -2.23 3.83
C ASP A 358 -0.88 -1.32 3.24
N ALA A 359 -0.74 0.00 3.42
CA ALA A 359 -1.65 1.02 2.89
C ALA A 359 -1.26 1.53 1.49
N LEU A 360 -0.08 1.15 0.99
CA LEU A 360 0.40 1.54 -0.33
C LEU A 360 0.06 0.45 -1.34
N VAL A 361 -0.69 0.82 -2.38
CA VAL A 361 -1.11 -0.14 -3.40
C VAL A 361 -0.16 -0.15 -4.58
N ALA A 362 0.28 1.02 -5.00
CA ALA A 362 1.22 1.14 -6.09
C ALA A 362 2.13 2.36 -5.92
N VAL A 363 3.34 2.23 -6.46
CA VAL A 363 4.28 3.33 -6.63
C VAL A 363 4.60 3.42 -8.10
N MET A 364 4.47 4.62 -8.65
CA MET A 364 4.49 4.86 -10.07
C MET A 364 5.35 6.08 -10.38
N PHE A 365 6.09 6.01 -11.48
CA PHE A 365 6.77 7.18 -12.02
C PHE A 365 5.79 8.08 -12.76
N GLU A 366 5.90 9.39 -12.60
CA GLU A 366 5.15 10.35 -13.41
C GLU A 366 6.10 11.36 -14.02
N ASN A 367 6.23 11.31 -15.36
CA ASN A 367 7.14 12.18 -16.10
C ASN A 367 6.59 13.61 -16.22
N LYS A 368 5.28 13.80 -16.13
CA LYS A 368 4.69 15.14 -16.22
C LYS A 368 4.97 15.93 -14.95
N ASN A 369 5.06 17.26 -15.09
CA ASN A 369 4.99 18.16 -13.95
C ASN A 369 3.68 17.87 -13.19
N LEU A 370 3.77 17.14 -12.08
CA LEU A 370 2.67 16.72 -11.21
C LEU A 370 1.86 17.94 -10.76
N ARG A 371 0.89 18.39 -11.57
CA ARG A 371 0.10 19.62 -11.35
C ARG A 371 0.97 20.85 -11.04
N GLY A 372 2.10 20.99 -11.73
CA GLY A 372 3.06 22.08 -11.51
C GLY A 372 4.03 21.87 -10.34
N ARG A 373 3.96 20.72 -9.64
CA ARG A 373 5.00 20.27 -8.72
C ARG A 373 6.10 19.54 -9.48
N LYS A 374 7.33 19.70 -8.98
CA LYS A 374 8.53 19.11 -9.56
C LYS A 374 8.91 17.79 -8.89
N GLU A 375 8.62 17.61 -7.60
CA GLU A 375 9.39 16.66 -6.78
C GLU A 375 8.73 15.28 -6.65
N ALA A 376 7.57 15.19 -6.02
CA ALA A 376 6.72 14.00 -5.95
C ALA A 376 5.31 14.39 -5.49
N LEU A 377 4.38 13.43 -5.52
CA LEU A 377 3.03 13.60 -5.01
C LEU A 377 2.46 12.24 -4.58
N ALA A 378 2.31 12.01 -3.27
CA ALA A 378 1.30 11.08 -2.79
C ALA A 378 -0.08 11.63 -3.21
N MET A 379 -0.79 10.88 -4.04
CA MET A 379 -2.19 11.17 -4.30
C MET A 379 -3.03 10.32 -3.37
N GLU A 380 -3.60 10.97 -2.37
CA GLU A 380 -4.78 10.44 -1.68
C GLU A 380 -5.96 10.47 -2.65
N PHE A 381 -6.57 9.30 -2.84
CA PHE A 381 -7.87 9.21 -3.48
C PHE A 381 -8.94 9.63 -2.47
N SER A 382 -9.44 10.86 -2.62
CA SER A 382 -10.65 11.29 -1.94
C SER A 382 -11.80 11.22 -2.93
N SER A 383 -12.82 10.42 -2.62
CA SER A 383 -14.06 10.32 -3.41
C SER A 383 -14.83 11.64 -3.49
N ASP A 384 -14.51 12.60 -2.61
CA ASP A 384 -15.01 13.97 -2.66
C ASP A 384 -13.88 14.94 -2.22
N PRO A 385 -13.39 15.87 -3.06
CA PRO A 385 -12.40 16.86 -2.65
C PRO A 385 -12.93 17.80 -1.54
N LYS A 386 -14.24 17.79 -1.25
CA LYS A 386 -14.89 18.55 -0.19
C LYS A 386 -15.19 17.73 1.07
N LYS A 387 -15.04 16.40 1.05
CA LYS A 387 -15.25 15.53 2.21
C LYS A 387 -14.15 14.48 2.27
N PRO A 388 -13.07 14.72 3.04
CA PRO A 388 -12.11 13.67 3.30
C PRO A 388 -12.82 12.55 4.07
N THR A 389 -12.96 11.39 3.45
CA THR A 389 -13.45 10.19 4.13
C THR A 389 -12.50 9.83 5.27
N VAL A 390 -13.06 9.55 6.43
CA VAL A 390 -12.30 9.09 7.61
C VAL A 390 -12.17 7.57 7.47
N GLY A 391 -10.95 7.07 7.26
CA GLY A 391 -10.67 5.65 7.11
C GLY A 391 -9.52 5.41 6.13
N ALA A 392 -8.86 4.26 6.23
CA ALA A 392 -7.66 3.95 5.47
C ALA A 392 -7.91 3.96 3.96
N THR A 393 -7.59 5.09 3.32
CA THR A 393 -7.68 5.21 1.88
C THR A 393 -6.46 4.52 1.27
N PRO A 394 -6.68 3.51 0.41
CA PRO A 394 -5.63 2.95 -0.41
C PRO A 394 -4.94 4.10 -1.15
N SER A 395 -3.61 4.13 -1.12
CA SER A 395 -2.85 5.24 -1.70
C SER A 395 -1.99 4.77 -2.85
N ILE A 396 -1.89 5.62 -3.88
CA ILE A 396 -0.90 5.48 -4.95
C ILE A 396 0.09 6.61 -4.83
N LEU A 397 1.35 6.24 -4.86
CA LEU A 397 2.45 7.19 -4.79
C LEU A 397 2.97 7.48 -6.19
N TYR A 398 2.90 8.75 -6.60
CA TYR A 398 3.50 9.21 -7.85
C TYR A 398 4.83 9.90 -7.57
N ILE A 399 5.89 9.36 -8.14
CA ILE A 399 7.25 9.88 -7.99
C ILE A 399 7.65 10.62 -9.25
N GLY A 400 8.05 11.88 -9.09
CA GLY A 400 8.50 12.73 -10.19
C GLY A 400 9.98 12.52 -10.55
N PRO A 401 10.43 13.07 -11.70
CA PRO A 401 11.81 12.91 -12.17
C PRO A 401 12.87 13.51 -11.26
N TYR A 402 12.51 14.48 -10.41
CA TYR A 402 13.44 15.15 -9.51
C TYR A 402 13.88 14.25 -8.34
N ALA A 403 13.06 13.28 -7.93
CA ALA A 403 13.42 12.31 -6.89
C ALA A 403 14.63 11.46 -7.31
N PHE A 404 14.80 11.21 -8.61
CA PHE A 404 15.87 10.37 -9.14
C PHE A 404 17.25 11.08 -9.26
N ARG A 405 17.47 12.23 -8.63
CA ARG A 405 18.76 12.92 -8.68
C ARG A 405 19.91 12.12 -8.04
N SER A 406 19.60 11.31 -7.03
CA SER A 406 20.48 10.34 -6.36
C SER A 406 19.63 9.26 -5.70
N LEU A 407 20.24 8.16 -5.25
CA LEU A 407 19.56 7.14 -4.45
C LEU A 407 19.00 7.71 -3.16
N ALA A 408 19.80 8.49 -2.44
CA ALA A 408 19.37 9.10 -1.17
C ALA A 408 18.14 9.99 -1.37
N ALA A 409 18.13 10.82 -2.41
CA ALA A 409 16.99 11.67 -2.72
C ALA A 409 15.73 10.85 -3.06
N LEU A 410 15.87 9.75 -3.81
CA LEU A 410 14.75 8.90 -4.16
C LEU A 410 14.17 8.19 -2.93
N VAL A 411 15.03 7.57 -2.12
CA VAL A 411 14.63 6.91 -0.86
C VAL A 411 13.95 7.90 0.08
N GLN A 412 14.55 9.09 0.27
CA GLN A 412 13.99 10.12 1.12
C GLN A 412 12.61 10.57 0.64
N THR A 413 12.46 10.83 -0.66
CA THR A 413 11.16 11.20 -1.25
C THR A 413 10.11 10.11 -1.02
N ILE A 414 10.45 8.83 -1.27
CA ILE A 414 9.53 7.72 -1.05
C ILE A 414 9.14 7.63 0.43
N MET A 415 10.11 7.73 1.34
CA MET A 415 9.86 7.68 2.78
C MET A 415 8.94 8.81 3.26
N HIS A 416 9.17 10.05 2.80
CA HIS A 416 8.31 11.19 3.12
C HIS A 416 6.87 10.92 2.73
N GLU A 417 6.68 10.46 1.49
CA GLU A 417 5.35 10.25 0.95
C GLU A 417 4.65 9.02 1.56
N LEU A 418 5.41 7.99 1.95
CA LEU A 418 4.86 6.85 2.70
C LEU A 418 4.35 7.25 4.08
N VAL A 419 4.96 8.24 4.74
CA VAL A 419 4.43 8.77 5.99
C VAL A 419 3.08 9.42 5.75
N HIS A 420 2.91 10.12 4.63
CA HIS A 420 1.59 10.65 4.27
C HIS A 420 0.56 9.54 4.10
N VAL A 421 0.90 8.49 3.36
CA VAL A 421 0.04 7.30 3.19
C VAL A 421 -0.34 6.69 4.55
N GLU A 422 0.59 6.56 5.48
CA GLU A 422 0.31 5.97 6.79
C GLU A 422 -0.50 6.85 7.72
N LEU A 423 -0.28 8.17 7.69
CA LEU A 423 -1.05 9.11 8.47
C LEU A 423 -2.50 9.15 7.97
N SER A 424 -2.69 9.13 6.66
CA SER A 424 -3.98 8.95 6.01
C SER A 424 -4.65 7.64 6.40
N ALA A 425 -3.88 6.53 6.43
CA ALA A 425 -4.37 5.24 6.91
C ALA A 425 -4.87 5.29 8.36
N GLN A 426 -4.28 6.16 9.19
CA GLN A 426 -4.67 6.40 10.59
C GLN A 426 -5.82 7.42 10.73
N GLY A 427 -6.41 7.89 9.62
CA GLY A 427 -7.44 8.93 9.61
C GLY A 427 -6.91 10.34 9.91
N ILE A 428 -5.59 10.53 9.94
CA ILE A 428 -4.94 11.84 10.05
C ILE A 428 -4.84 12.43 8.64
N ASN A 429 -5.99 12.83 8.10
CA ASN A 429 -6.11 13.27 6.71
C ASN A 429 -5.38 14.60 6.47
N GLN A 430 -4.84 14.78 5.26
CA GLN A 430 -4.19 16.03 4.84
C GLN A 430 -5.10 17.25 4.96
N GLY A 431 -6.42 17.06 4.98
CA GLY A 431 -7.41 18.13 5.17
C GLY A 431 -7.33 19.26 4.13
N SER A 432 -8.20 20.25 4.26
CA SER A 432 -8.09 21.46 3.43
C SER A 432 -6.79 22.22 3.77
N PRO A 433 -6.19 22.94 2.80
CA PRO A 433 -5.05 23.81 3.06
C PRO A 433 -5.26 24.68 4.30
N GLY A 434 -4.30 24.64 5.24
CA GLY A 434 -4.33 25.46 6.46
C GLY A 434 -5.06 24.84 7.65
N THR A 435 -5.65 23.64 7.54
CA THR A 435 -6.25 22.95 8.68
C THR A 435 -5.21 22.47 9.71
N PRO A 436 -5.58 22.34 11.00
CA PRO A 436 -4.74 21.73 12.03
C PRO A 436 -4.14 20.37 11.65
N SER A 437 -4.98 19.46 11.13
CA SER A 437 -4.56 18.10 10.75
C SER A 437 -3.48 18.14 9.68
N ARG A 438 -3.62 19.00 8.68
CA ARG A 438 -2.60 19.19 7.64
C ARG A 438 -1.24 19.55 8.20
N ARG A 439 -1.20 20.46 9.17
CA ARG A 439 0.06 21.01 9.72
C ARG A 439 0.81 19.94 10.52
N LEU A 440 0.08 19.16 11.31
CA LEU A 440 0.63 17.97 11.98
C LEU A 440 1.13 16.97 10.94
N HIS A 441 0.32 16.69 9.92
CA HIS A 441 0.61 15.72 8.88
C HIS A 441 1.92 16.08 8.13
N GLU A 442 2.08 17.34 7.74
CA GLU A 442 3.29 17.80 7.05
C GLU A 442 4.48 17.86 8.00
N PHE A 443 4.32 18.30 9.26
CA PHE A 443 5.41 18.24 10.24
C PHE A 443 5.95 16.82 10.43
N LEU A 444 5.08 15.81 10.50
CA LEU A 444 5.49 14.41 10.67
C LEU A 444 6.20 13.85 9.42
N GLY A 445 5.79 14.26 8.22
CA GLY A 445 6.50 13.94 6.97
C GLY A 445 7.93 14.48 6.99
N GLU A 446 8.09 15.79 7.23
CA GLU A 446 9.40 16.46 7.31
C GLU A 446 10.27 15.90 8.44
N ALA A 447 9.67 15.62 9.60
CA ALA A 447 10.38 15.02 10.73
C ALA A 447 10.93 13.63 10.36
N THR A 448 10.17 12.84 9.60
CA THR A 448 10.64 11.52 9.18
C THR A 448 11.80 11.60 8.20
N GLU A 449 11.79 12.57 7.29
CA GLU A 449 12.94 12.82 6.41
C GLU A 449 14.20 13.18 7.21
N LEU A 450 14.08 14.15 8.12
CA LEU A 450 15.20 14.64 8.94
C LEU A 450 15.76 13.56 9.87
N LEU A 451 14.92 12.68 10.41
CA LEU A 451 15.35 11.64 11.34
C LEU A 451 15.73 10.33 10.65
N GLY A 452 15.25 10.11 9.43
CA GLY A 452 15.41 8.88 8.68
C GLY A 452 16.68 8.84 7.82
N ALA A 453 17.18 9.98 7.34
CA ALA A 453 18.28 10.02 6.38
C ALA A 453 19.65 9.79 7.04
N PRO A 454 20.41 8.72 6.70
CA PRO A 454 21.72 8.49 7.27
C PRO A 454 22.78 9.49 6.80
N GLN A 455 22.60 10.14 5.65
CA GLN A 455 23.47 11.21 5.16
C GLN A 455 22.63 12.13 4.25
N HIS A 456 22.37 13.36 4.69
CA HIS A 456 21.88 14.37 3.74
C HIS A 456 23.06 14.77 2.87
N ASP A 457 23.11 14.26 1.64
CA ASP A 457 24.18 14.55 0.67
C ASP A 457 24.32 16.05 0.33
N ALA A 458 23.35 16.87 0.74
CA ALA A 458 23.40 18.32 0.63
C ALA A 458 22.87 18.98 1.91
N GLU A 459 23.73 19.74 2.59
CA GLU A 459 23.38 20.65 3.70
C GLU A 459 22.15 21.52 3.37
N GLU A 460 22.00 21.93 2.11
CA GLU A 460 20.85 22.70 1.66
C GLU A 460 19.52 21.96 1.81
N THR A 461 19.49 20.64 1.56
CA THR A 461 18.27 19.83 1.68
C THR A 461 17.88 19.73 3.15
N LEU A 462 18.81 19.39 4.05
CA LEU A 462 18.56 19.34 5.49
C LEU A 462 18.08 20.69 6.04
N LEU A 463 18.67 21.81 5.62
CA LEU A 463 18.21 23.14 6.02
C LEU A 463 16.82 23.47 5.47
N GLN A 464 16.51 23.05 4.24
CA GLN A 464 15.19 23.26 3.65
C GLN A 464 14.12 22.46 4.39
N ASP A 465 14.37 21.18 4.67
CA ASP A 465 13.46 20.28 5.36
C ASP A 465 13.28 20.73 6.82
N GLY A 466 14.37 21.11 7.51
CA GLY A 466 14.33 21.71 8.85
C GLY A 466 13.51 23.00 8.90
N LYS A 467 13.63 23.87 7.88
CA LYS A 467 12.80 25.06 7.76
C LYS A 467 11.32 24.72 7.56
N ARG A 468 10.99 23.71 6.74
CA ARG A 468 9.60 23.26 6.51
C ARG A 468 9.03 22.64 7.78
N ALA A 469 9.77 21.76 8.47
CA ALA A 469 9.40 21.18 9.75
C ALA A 469 9.07 22.28 10.79
N LEU A 470 9.97 23.26 10.98
CA LEU A 470 9.74 24.35 11.92
C LEU A 470 8.54 25.24 11.55
N LYS A 471 8.35 25.51 10.25
CA LYS A 471 7.17 26.23 9.75
C LYS A 471 5.90 25.50 10.16
N TYR A 472 5.81 24.19 9.91
CA TYR A 472 4.62 23.41 10.23
C TYR A 472 4.41 23.26 11.74
N TRP A 473 5.48 23.05 12.50
CA TRP A 473 5.46 23.08 13.96
C TRP A 473 4.81 24.34 14.52
N ASN A 474 5.23 25.52 14.04
CA ASN A 474 4.69 26.79 14.51
C ASN A 474 3.22 27.02 14.13
N LEU A 475 2.74 26.32 13.09
CA LEU A 475 1.34 26.36 12.69
C LEU A 475 0.48 25.35 13.47
N MET A 476 1.06 24.29 14.03
CA MET A 476 0.30 23.27 14.79
C MET A 476 -0.43 23.85 16.00
N THR A 477 -1.52 23.19 16.41
CA THR A 477 -2.25 23.59 17.61
C THR A 477 -1.37 23.39 18.86
N ARG A 478 -1.76 23.98 19.99
CA ARG A 478 -1.04 23.74 21.26
C ARG A 478 -1.11 22.26 21.67
N HIS A 479 -2.24 21.61 21.39
CA HIS A 479 -2.44 20.20 21.69
C HIS A 479 -1.48 19.33 20.88
N ASP A 480 -1.49 19.45 19.55
CA ASP A 480 -0.61 18.64 18.68
C ASP A 480 0.87 18.88 19.01
N ARG A 481 1.26 20.13 19.31
CA ARG A 481 2.65 20.43 19.75
C ARG A 481 2.99 19.74 21.07
N SER A 482 2.06 19.70 22.02
CA SER A 482 2.30 18.98 23.27
C SER A 482 2.51 17.49 23.03
N GLU A 483 1.73 16.89 22.13
CA GLU A 483 1.84 15.45 21.81
C GLU A 483 3.12 15.12 21.04
N GLN A 484 3.57 16.02 20.15
CA GLN A 484 4.73 15.81 19.30
C GLN A 484 6.03 16.46 19.83
N TRP A 485 6.06 16.90 21.09
CA TRP A 485 7.21 17.62 21.66
C TRP A 485 8.51 16.82 21.62
N GLU A 486 8.46 15.53 21.97
CA GLU A 486 9.64 14.67 21.93
C GLU A 486 10.19 14.51 20.51
N MET A 487 9.31 14.40 19.51
CA MET A 487 9.69 14.37 18.10
C MET A 487 10.38 15.67 17.68
N PHE A 488 9.81 16.81 18.07
CA PHE A 488 10.38 18.13 17.77
C PHE A 488 11.77 18.31 18.37
N LYS A 489 11.99 17.87 19.62
CA LYS A 489 13.33 17.92 20.24
C LYS A 489 14.35 17.12 19.45
N GLU A 490 13.96 15.96 18.94
CA GLU A 490 14.84 15.11 18.15
C GLU A 490 15.14 15.71 16.77
N VAL A 491 14.12 16.22 16.09
CA VAL A 491 14.29 17.00 14.85
C VAL A 491 15.23 18.18 15.07
N ARG A 492 15.01 18.95 16.14
CA ARG A 492 15.88 20.07 16.53
C ARG A 492 17.31 19.60 16.75
N ARG A 493 17.51 18.49 17.47
CA ARG A 493 18.84 17.93 17.74
C ARG A 493 19.58 17.64 16.44
N VAL A 494 18.93 16.99 15.47
CA VAL A 494 19.52 16.68 14.17
C VAL A 494 19.83 17.95 13.37
N VAL A 495 18.87 18.87 13.26
CA VAL A 495 19.05 20.13 12.53
C VAL A 495 20.21 20.95 13.12
N LEU A 496 20.30 21.07 14.44
CA LEU A 496 21.37 21.81 15.10
C LEU A 496 22.72 21.08 15.05
N ALA A 497 22.74 19.75 15.03
CA ALA A 497 23.98 18.99 14.90
C ALA A 497 24.66 19.19 13.54
N ALA A 498 23.90 19.51 12.49
CA ALA A 498 24.43 19.77 11.16
C ALA A 498 25.02 21.19 10.97
N TYR A 499 24.91 22.08 11.97
CA TYR A 499 25.36 23.47 11.87
C TYR A 499 26.85 23.73 11.96
N PRO A 500 27.58 23.13 12.92
CA PRO A 500 28.99 23.46 13.15
C PRO A 500 29.85 23.27 11.90
N ASP A 501 29.37 22.48 10.95
CA ASP A 501 30.06 22.11 9.72
C ASP A 501 29.87 23.14 8.58
N ILE A 502 28.96 24.12 8.71
CA ILE A 502 28.72 25.15 7.67
C ILE A 502 29.60 26.39 7.92
N PRO A 503 30.70 26.60 7.17
CA PRO A 503 31.62 27.70 7.42
C PRO A 503 30.95 29.06 7.16
N PRO A 504 31.35 30.13 7.89
CA PRO A 504 30.80 31.48 7.69
C PRO A 504 30.90 32.04 6.26
N SER A 505 31.87 31.53 5.48
CA SER A 505 32.05 31.86 4.07
C SER A 505 31.06 31.18 3.12
N HIS A 506 30.30 30.18 3.60
CA HIS A 506 29.32 29.48 2.79
C HIS A 506 28.08 30.35 2.56
N ASN A 507 27.52 30.34 1.34
CA ASN A 507 26.31 31.11 1.00
C ASN A 507 25.07 30.67 1.81
N LEU A 508 25.11 29.50 2.44
CA LEU A 508 24.06 28.96 3.31
C LEU A 508 24.19 29.43 4.77
N HIS A 509 25.32 29.98 5.20
CA HIS A 509 25.56 30.26 6.61
C HIS A 509 24.53 31.20 7.24
N SER A 510 24.08 32.24 6.53
CA SER A 510 23.05 33.16 7.05
C SER A 510 21.66 32.52 7.13
N ARG A 511 21.33 31.60 6.21
CA ARG A 511 20.10 30.80 6.22
C ARG A 511 20.13 29.78 7.35
N ALA A 512 21.28 29.16 7.54
CA ALA A 512 21.61 28.37 8.71
C ALA A 512 21.43 29.29 9.93
N GLU A 513 22.34 30.20 10.26
CA GLU A 513 22.05 31.46 10.97
C GLU A 513 20.68 31.57 11.68
N LYS A 514 19.73 31.96 10.82
CA LYS A 514 18.32 32.13 11.08
C LYS A 514 17.58 30.85 11.57
N ILE A 515 17.68 29.72 10.90
CA ILE A 515 16.94 28.48 11.26
C ILE A 515 17.30 28.03 12.69
N LYS A 516 18.57 28.07 13.08
CA LYS A 516 19.04 27.73 14.43
C LYS A 516 18.42 28.65 15.47
N ASN A 517 18.51 29.96 15.26
CA ASN A 517 17.89 30.94 16.15
C ASN A 517 16.37 30.73 16.25
N ASP A 518 15.70 30.42 15.13
CA ASP A 518 14.26 30.13 15.14
C ASP A 518 13.94 28.85 15.94
N TYR A 519 14.76 27.80 15.88
CA TYR A 519 14.61 26.57 16.69
C TYR A 519 14.92 26.79 18.18
N GLU A 520 15.91 27.61 18.51
CA GLU A 520 16.25 27.99 19.89
C GLU A 520 15.13 28.83 20.52
N ALA A 521 14.54 29.75 19.76
CA ALA A 521 13.44 30.59 20.24
C ALA A 521 12.19 29.78 20.66
N VAL A 522 11.95 28.61 20.06
CA VAL A 522 10.81 27.74 20.42
C VAL A 522 10.96 27.13 21.82
N MET A 523 12.20 26.87 22.27
CA MET A 523 12.45 26.24 23.58
C MET A 523 12.21 27.20 24.75
N GLY A 524 12.20 28.51 24.50
CA GLY A 524 12.27 29.52 25.56
C GLY A 524 13.61 29.49 26.30
N PRO A 525 13.83 30.46 27.21
CA PRO A 525 14.95 30.43 28.15
C PRO A 525 14.84 29.32 29.20
#